data_AF-A0A8J9YKX5-F1
#
_entry.id   AF-A0A8J9YKX5-F1
#
_cell.length_a   1.000
_cell.length_b   1.000
_cell.length_c   1.000
_cell.angle_alpha   90.00
_cell.angle_beta   90.00
_cell.angle_gamma   90.00
#
_symmetry.space_group_name_H-M   'P 1'
#
loop_
_entity.id
_entity.type
_entity.pdbx_description
1 polymer ?
#
loop_
_entity_poly.entity_id
_entity_poly.type
_entity_poly.pdbx_seq_one_letter_code
_entity_poly.pdbx_strand_id
1 'polypeptide(L)'
;MAVRSSPGQVVKSAKRQTILQVYAFRDKEKAENKLIVPLQQVRARVAAMTDVSESTVTRILRQERESSSVSNLDVPGPSKVTTPGKKWPNRDKKIEFDDFDTCAIRQKIISFYAV
;
A
#
# COMPACT_ATOMS: atom_id res chain seq x y z
N MET A 1 -13.19 -25.54 9.03
CA MET A 1 -14.20 -24.52 9.36
C MET A 1 -14.22 -23.47 8.26
N ALA A 2 -15.36 -23.23 7.59
CA ALA A 2 -15.48 -22.16 6.62
C ALA A 2 -15.83 -20.85 7.35
N VAL A 3 -14.99 -19.83 7.24
CA VAL A 3 -15.27 -18.50 7.78
C VAL A 3 -16.41 -17.89 6.96
N ARG A 4 -17.62 -17.90 7.51
CA ARG A 4 -18.78 -17.26 6.89
C ARG A 4 -18.73 -15.76 7.21
N SER A 5 -18.71 -14.91 6.18
CA SER A 5 -18.91 -13.47 6.38
C SER A 5 -20.29 -13.21 6.98
N SER A 6 -20.42 -12.21 7.84
CA SER A 6 -21.73 -11.80 8.37
C SER A 6 -22.68 -11.46 7.21
N PRO A 7 -23.95 -11.90 7.28
CA PRO A 7 -24.93 -11.56 6.25
C PRO A 7 -25.07 -10.03 6.19
N GLY A 8 -24.76 -9.43 5.03
CA GLY A 8 -24.83 -7.98 4.79
C GLY A 8 -23.49 -7.26 4.61
N GLN A 9 -22.34 -7.91 4.82
CA GLN A 9 -21.05 -7.24 4.61
C GLN A 9 -20.73 -7.04 3.12
N VAL A 10 -20.75 -5.80 2.65
CA VAL A 10 -20.38 -5.45 1.28
C VAL A 10 -18.86 -5.52 1.10
N VAL A 11 -18.41 -6.40 0.20
CA VAL A 11 -17.01 -6.46 -0.23
C VAL A 11 -16.70 -5.26 -1.12
N LYS A 12 -15.69 -4.45 -0.77
CA LYS A 12 -15.24 -3.30 -1.58
C LYS A 12 -14.64 -3.75 -2.91
N SER A 13 -14.74 -2.89 -3.93
CA SER A 13 -14.31 -3.16 -5.32
C SER A 13 -12.89 -3.73 -5.42
N ALA A 14 -11.90 -3.11 -4.77
CA ALA A 14 -10.52 -3.58 -4.79
C ALA A 14 -10.38 -5.04 -4.32
N LYS A 15 -11.06 -5.41 -3.22
CA LYS A 15 -11.05 -6.78 -2.72
C LYS A 15 -11.76 -7.75 -3.68
N ARG A 16 -12.84 -7.32 -4.36
CA ARG A 16 -13.50 -8.13 -5.39
C ARG A 16 -12.57 -8.42 -6.56
N GLN A 17 -11.83 -7.41 -7.03
CA GLN A 17 -10.89 -7.55 -8.13
C GLN A 17 -9.79 -8.58 -7.80
N THR A 18 -9.19 -8.49 -6.61
CA THR A 18 -8.19 -9.48 -6.16
C THR A 18 -8.78 -10.89 -6.10
N ILE A 19 -10.01 -11.06 -5.58
CA ILE A 19 -10.68 -12.37 -5.54
C ILE A 19 -10.87 -12.93 -6.96
N LEU A 20 -11.29 -12.10 -7.91
CA LEU A 20 -11.48 -12.51 -9.31
C LEU A 20 -10.16 -12.92 -9.97
N GLN A 21 -9.06 -12.19 -9.71
CA GLN A 21 -7.73 -12.54 -10.23
C GLN A 21 -7.25 -13.88 -9.70
N VAL A 22 -7.36 -14.11 -8.39
CA VAL A 22 -6.99 -15.38 -7.76
C VAL A 22 -7.82 -16.53 -8.33
N TYR A 23 -9.13 -16.31 -8.51
CA TYR A 23 -10.02 -17.30 -9.10
C TYR A 23 -9.62 -17.64 -10.54
N ALA A 24 -9.43 -16.62 -11.39
CA ALA A 24 -9.03 -16.82 -12.79
C ALA A 24 -7.68 -17.56 -12.92
N PHE A 25 -6.72 -17.27 -12.04
CA PHE A 25 -5.44 -18.00 -12.02
C PHE A 25 -5.65 -19.49 -11.69
N ARG A 26 -6.49 -19.79 -10.69
CA ARG A 26 -6.80 -21.17 -10.31
C ARG A 26 -7.60 -21.91 -11.35
N ASP A 27 -8.49 -21.24 -12.06
CA ASP A 27 -9.27 -21.84 -13.14
C ASP A 27 -8.38 -22.26 -14.32
N LYS A 28 -7.34 -21.46 -14.64
CA LYS A 28 -6.29 -21.84 -15.60
C LYS A 28 -5.51 -23.08 -15.15
N GLU A 29 -5.06 -23.12 -13.89
CA GLU A 29 -4.37 -24.31 -13.34
C GLU A 29 -5.26 -25.56 -13.40
N LYS A 30 -6.57 -25.39 -13.16
CA LYS A 30 -7.55 -26.47 -13.25
C LYS A 30 -7.76 -26.95 -14.70
N ALA A 31 -7.85 -26.03 -15.65
CA ALA A 31 -8.01 -26.35 -17.07
C ALA A 31 -6.81 -27.15 -17.61
N GLU A 32 -5.59 -26.80 -17.19
CA GLU A 32 -4.36 -27.45 -17.63
C GLU A 32 -4.00 -28.70 -16.80
N ASN A 33 -4.71 -28.95 -15.68
CA ASN A 33 -4.38 -29.97 -14.68
C ASN A 33 -2.91 -29.93 -14.21
N LYS A 34 -2.28 -28.75 -14.30
CA LYS A 34 -0.87 -28.54 -13.99
C LYS A 34 -0.70 -27.27 -13.18
N LEU A 35 0.24 -27.32 -12.24
CA LEU A 35 0.64 -26.15 -11.48
C LEU A 35 1.50 -25.25 -12.39
N ILE A 36 1.03 -24.03 -12.63
CA ILE A 36 1.78 -23.01 -13.39
C ILE A 36 3.02 -22.59 -12.57
N VAL A 37 2.86 -22.46 -11.26
CA VAL A 37 3.94 -22.14 -10.31
C VAL A 37 4.04 -23.24 -9.25
N PRO A 38 5.24 -23.78 -8.94
CA PRO A 38 5.42 -24.79 -7.89
C PRO A 38 4.92 -24.35 -6.51
N LEU A 39 4.50 -25.29 -5.67
CA LEU A 39 3.98 -25.00 -4.33
C LEU A 39 5.07 -24.47 -3.38
N GLN A 40 6.32 -24.86 -3.61
CA GLN A 40 7.49 -24.44 -2.83
C GLN A 40 7.75 -22.93 -3.00
N GLN A 41 7.44 -22.38 -4.18
CA GLN A 41 7.67 -20.98 -4.52
C GLN A 41 6.47 -20.10 -4.12
N VAL A 42 6.20 -20.05 -2.81
CA VAL A 42 5.01 -19.36 -2.25
C VAL A 42 4.92 -17.89 -2.69
N ARG A 43 6.05 -17.17 -2.71
CA ARG A 43 6.08 -15.74 -3.07
C ARG A 43 5.75 -15.50 -4.54
N ALA A 44 6.37 -16.28 -5.43
CA ALA A 44 6.12 -16.24 -6.87
C ALA A 44 4.65 -16.56 -7.18
N ARG A 45 4.08 -17.52 -6.44
CA ARG A 45 2.70 -17.93 -6.60
C ARG A 45 1.71 -16.84 -6.17
N VAL A 46 1.97 -16.20 -5.02
CA VAL A 46 1.16 -15.06 -4.56
C VAL A 46 1.24 -13.92 -5.57
N ALA A 47 2.45 -13.58 -6.03
CA ALA A 47 2.70 -12.56 -7.05
C ALA A 47 1.87 -12.81 -8.32
N ALA A 48 1.91 -14.04 -8.84
CA ALA A 48 1.16 -14.43 -10.03
C ALA A 48 -0.37 -14.40 -9.83
N MET A 49 -0.86 -14.74 -8.64
CA MET A 49 -2.30 -14.75 -8.33
C MET A 49 -2.88 -13.35 -8.12
N THR A 50 -2.11 -12.44 -7.52
CA THR A 50 -2.58 -11.09 -7.16
C THR A 50 -2.17 -10.02 -8.17
N ASP A 51 -1.45 -10.39 -9.23
CA ASP A 51 -0.91 -9.47 -10.23
C ASP A 51 0.00 -8.38 -9.62
N VAL A 52 0.91 -8.83 -8.74
CA VAL A 52 1.84 -7.96 -8.01
C VAL A 52 3.25 -8.53 -8.16
N SER A 53 4.27 -7.68 -8.26
CA SER A 53 5.65 -8.16 -8.36
C SER A 53 6.12 -8.89 -7.09
N GLU A 54 6.99 -9.88 -7.25
CA GLU A 54 7.58 -10.61 -6.12
C GLU A 54 8.32 -9.69 -5.14
N SER A 55 8.98 -8.65 -5.66
CA SER A 55 9.64 -7.62 -4.85
C SER A 55 8.64 -6.85 -3.96
N THR A 56 7.42 -6.63 -4.44
CA THR A 56 6.36 -6.00 -3.64
C THR A 56 5.84 -6.96 -2.57
N VAL A 57 5.63 -8.24 -2.91
CA VAL A 57 5.21 -9.27 -1.93
C VAL A 57 6.25 -9.43 -0.83
N THR A 58 7.53 -9.51 -1.18
CA THR A 58 8.64 -9.57 -0.21
C THR A 58 8.71 -8.31 0.66
N ARG A 59 8.53 -7.12 0.08
CA ARG A 59 8.46 -5.87 0.84
C ARG A 59 7.32 -5.85 1.84
N ILE A 60 6.11 -6.30 1.44
CA ILE A 60 4.96 -6.41 2.33
C ILE A 60 5.27 -7.37 3.49
N LEU A 61 5.79 -8.57 3.19
CA LEU A 61 6.15 -9.55 4.21
C LEU A 61 7.24 -9.03 5.17
N ARG A 62 8.23 -8.29 4.67
CA ARG A 62 9.26 -7.66 5.49
C ARG A 62 8.64 -6.63 6.44
N GLN A 63 7.76 -5.77 5.92
CA GLN A 63 7.08 -4.76 6.71
C GLN A 63 6.15 -5.37 7.77
N GLU A 64 5.44 -6.45 7.44
CA GLU A 64 4.64 -7.19 8.42
C GLU A 64 5.51 -7.73 9.55
N ARG A 65 6.67 -8.33 9.24
CA ARG A 65 7.62 -8.81 10.28
C ARG A 65 8.12 -7.69 11.18
N GLU A 66 8.54 -6.57 10.60
CA GLU A 66 8.98 -5.36 11.33
C GLU A 66 7.86 -4.80 12.22
N SER A 67 6.60 -4.86 11.76
CA SER A 67 5.43 -4.45 12.54
C SER A 67 5.08 -5.45 13.65
N SER A 68 5.31 -6.74 13.40
CA SER A 68 5.03 -7.84 14.33
C SER A 68 6.02 -7.88 15.50
N SER A 69 7.27 -7.45 15.31
CA SER A 69 8.24 -7.31 16.42
C SER A 69 7.81 -6.31 17.50
N VAL A 70 6.78 -5.50 17.24
CA VAL A 70 6.21 -4.53 18.19
C VAL A 70 4.91 -5.07 18.84
N SER A 71 4.36 -6.19 18.36
CA SER A 71 3.16 -6.81 18.92
C SER A 71 3.36 -8.32 19.07
N ASN A 72 3.81 -8.74 20.25
CA ASN A 72 3.67 -10.12 20.69
C ASN A 72 2.17 -10.48 20.72
N LEU A 73 1.65 -11.14 19.69
CA LEU A 73 0.43 -11.93 19.79
C LEU A 73 0.35 -12.92 18.60
N ASP A 74 0.48 -14.21 18.91
CA ASP A 74 0.25 -15.35 18.02
C ASP A 74 -1.25 -15.51 17.71
N VAL A 75 -1.83 -14.55 16.98
CA VAL A 75 -3.17 -14.66 16.41
C VAL A 75 -3.12 -14.09 14.98
N PRO A 76 -3.56 -14.83 13.94
CA PRO A 76 -3.70 -14.31 12.59
C PRO A 76 -4.94 -13.40 12.51
N GLY A 77 -4.96 -12.35 13.34
CA GLY A 77 -5.88 -11.24 13.18
C GLY A 77 -5.38 -10.32 12.08
N PRO A 78 -6.20 -9.37 11.58
CA PRO A 78 -5.75 -8.35 10.65
C PRO A 78 -4.72 -7.46 11.36
N SER A 79 -3.45 -7.88 11.34
CA SER A 79 -2.31 -7.02 11.62
C SER A 79 -2.51 -5.74 10.82
N LYS A 80 -2.19 -4.61 11.43
CA LYS A 80 -2.49 -3.28 10.90
C LYS A 80 -1.55 -3.00 9.72
N VAL A 81 -1.79 -3.66 8.58
CA VAL A 81 -1.01 -3.54 7.34
C VAL A 81 -1.00 -2.06 6.97
N THR A 82 0.10 -1.39 7.27
CA THR A 82 0.22 0.05 7.08
C THR A 82 0.75 0.28 5.67
N THR A 83 0.01 1.00 4.84
CA THR A 83 0.52 1.36 3.51
C THR A 83 1.67 2.37 3.65
N PRO A 84 2.86 2.11 3.06
CA PRO A 84 3.95 3.08 3.04
C PRO A 84 3.50 4.43 2.49
N GLY A 85 3.98 5.54 3.07
CA GLY A 85 3.66 6.91 2.63
C GLY A 85 2.28 7.43 3.04
N LYS A 86 1.36 6.59 3.52
CA LYS A 86 0.00 7.02 3.93
C LYS A 86 -0.02 7.99 5.12
N LYS A 87 1.03 7.95 5.96
CA LYS A 87 1.19 8.83 7.13
C LYS A 87 2.17 9.98 6.89
N TRP A 88 2.65 10.21 5.68
CA TRP A 88 3.42 11.44 5.47
C TRP A 88 2.48 12.62 5.66
N PRO A 89 2.72 13.48 6.67
CA PRO A 89 1.94 14.70 6.78
C PRO A 89 2.07 15.42 5.45
N ASN A 90 0.95 15.87 4.89
CA ASN A 90 1.03 16.88 3.84
C ASN A 90 1.90 17.98 4.43
N ARG A 91 3.10 18.18 3.88
CA ARG A 91 3.89 19.35 4.22
C ARG A 91 3.02 20.49 3.72
N ASP A 92 2.30 21.16 4.62
CA ASP A 92 1.57 22.35 4.26
C ASP A 92 2.61 23.32 3.70
N LYS A 93 2.64 23.45 2.36
CA LYS A 93 3.62 24.28 1.65
C LYS A 93 3.27 25.76 1.76
N LYS A 94 2.69 26.17 2.89
CA LYS A 94 2.37 27.56 3.16
C LYS A 94 3.55 28.11 3.94
N ILE A 95 4.45 28.79 3.24
CA ILE A 95 5.36 29.73 3.89
C ILE A 95 4.46 30.88 4.32
N GLU A 96 4.30 31.06 5.62
CA GLU A 96 3.62 32.23 6.16
C GLU A 96 4.51 33.45 5.88
N PHE A 97 3.96 34.43 5.18
CA PHE A 97 4.63 35.70 4.88
C PHE A 97 4.08 36.74 5.84
N ASP A 98 4.95 37.33 6.66
CA ASP A 98 4.55 38.43 7.55
C ASP A 98 4.65 39.78 6.82
N ASP A 99 4.05 40.82 7.41
CA ASP A 99 4.12 42.19 6.89
C ASP A 99 5.57 42.69 6.81
N PHE A 100 6.43 42.24 7.73
CA PHE A 100 7.86 42.51 7.70
C PHE A 100 8.54 41.91 6.46
N ASP A 101 8.27 40.64 6.15
CA ASP A 101 8.85 39.95 4.98
C ASP A 101 8.39 40.63 3.68
N THR A 102 7.13 41.04 3.63
CA THR A 102 6.55 41.79 2.51
C THR A 102 7.26 43.13 2.32
N CYS A 103 7.52 43.85 3.40
CA CYS A 103 8.27 45.11 3.36
C CYS A 103 9.71 44.92 2.90
N ALA A 104 10.40 43.89 3.39
CA ALA A 104 11.78 43.58 3.01
C ALA A 104 11.90 43.23 1.52
N ILE A 105 10.98 42.42 0.99
CA ILE A 105 10.93 42.12 -0.45
C ILE A 105 10.66 43.38 -1.26
N ARG A 106 9.69 44.21 -0.84
CA ARG A 106 9.38 45.46 -1.54
C ARG A 106 10.59 46.38 -1.60
N GLN A 107 11.30 46.57 -0.49
CA GLN A 107 12.54 47.36 -0.46
C GLN A 107 13.62 46.78 -1.37
N LYS A 108 13.79 45.45 -1.36
CA LYS A 108 14.78 44.79 -2.21
C LYS A 108 14.47 44.98 -3.70
N ILE A 109 13.20 44.88 -4.08
CA ILE A 109 12.75 45.16 -5.46
C ILE A 109 13.02 46.61 -5.82
N ILE A 110 12.60 47.58 -4.98
CA ILE A 110 12.84 49.01 -5.24
C ILE A 110 14.34 49.30 -5.38
N SER A 111 15.19 48.74 -4.51
CA SER A 111 16.64 48.94 -4.57
C SER A 111 17.28 48.43 -5.87
N PHE A 112 16.64 47.47 -6.55
CA PHE A 112 17.14 46.90 -7.79
C PHE A 112 16.71 47.71 -9.03
N TYR A 113 15.57 48.40 -8.96
CA TYR A 113 15.00 49.16 -10.08
C TYR A 113 15.10 50.68 -9.94
N ALA A 114 15.43 51.20 -8.76
CA ALA A 114 15.63 52.63 -8.53
C ALA A 114 17.07 53.08 -8.84
N VAL A 115 17.53 52.75 -10.06
CA VAL A 115 18.68 53.39 -10.72
C VAL A 115 18.17 54.60 -11.49
#